data_AF-A0A4Q0SXM6-F1
#
_entry.id   AF-A0A4Q0SXM6-F1
#
_cell.length_a   1.000
_cell.length_b   1.000
_cell.length_c   1.000
_cell.angle_alpha   90.00
_cell.angle_beta   90.00
_cell.angle_gamma   90.00
#
_symmetry.space_group_name_H-M   'P 1'
#
loop_
_entity.id
_entity.type
_entity.pdbx_description
1 polymer ?
#
loop_
_entity_poly.entity_id
_entity_poly.type
_entity_poly.pdbx_seq_one_letter_code
_entity_poly.pdbx_strand_id
1 'polypeptide(L)'
;MLHATLAAGFQQHLIPQDRQRFQPHIVVQNKVDAETARRTLPEVQAVSLVEPHAVGFTLWRYLGGPWERLSDYPFDPTRLR
;
A
#
# COMPACT_ATOMS: atom_id res chain seq x y z
N MET A 1 -11.67 -8.67 -1.47
CA MET A 1 -11.90 -9.11 -2.87
C MET A 1 -10.91 -8.50 -3.85
N LEU A 2 -10.71 -7.16 -3.89
CA LEU A 2 -9.82 -6.49 -4.86
C LEU A 2 -8.39 -7.06 -4.95
N HIS A 3 -7.68 -7.18 -3.82
CA HIS A 3 -6.30 -7.72 -3.80
C HIS A 3 -6.21 -9.10 -4.47
N ALA A 4 -7.12 -10.01 -4.13
CA ALA A 4 -7.14 -11.36 -4.70
C ALA A 4 -7.43 -11.35 -6.21
N THR A 5 -8.35 -10.49 -6.66
CA THR A 5 -8.65 -10.30 -8.09
C THR A 5 -7.43 -9.79 -8.86
N LEU A 6 -6.73 -8.78 -8.34
CA LEU A 6 -5.51 -8.28 -8.94
C LEU A 6 -4.42 -9.36 -8.95
N ALA A 7 -4.19 -10.03 -7.82
CA ALA A 7 -3.20 -11.09 -7.72
C ALA A 7 -3.46 -12.22 -8.73
N ALA A 8 -4.72 -12.58 -8.97
CA ALA A 8 -5.11 -13.56 -10.00
C ALA A 8 -4.76 -13.08 -11.42
N GLY A 9 -5.01 -11.80 -11.74
CA GLY A 9 -4.67 -11.22 -13.04
C GLY A 9 -3.16 -11.09 -13.29
N PHE A 10 -2.37 -10.90 -12.22
CA PHE A 10 -0.92 -10.71 -12.30
C PHE A 10 -0.09 -11.96 -11.99
N GLN A 11 -0.70 -13.15 -11.85
CA GLN A 11 -0.03 -14.35 -11.32
C GLN A 11 1.35 -14.66 -11.89
N GLN A 12 1.54 -14.44 -13.21
CA GLN A 12 2.79 -14.71 -13.90
C GLN A 12 3.90 -13.69 -13.63
N HIS A 13 3.54 -12.51 -13.11
CA HIS A 13 4.46 -11.42 -12.77
C HIS A 13 4.79 -11.36 -11.28
N LEU A 14 4.01 -12.04 -10.42
CA LEU A 14 4.19 -11.99 -8.96
C LEU A 14 5.48 -12.70 -8.52
N ILE A 15 6.27 -12.03 -7.69
CA ILE A 15 7.43 -12.62 -7.01
C ILE A 15 7.00 -13.30 -5.69
N PRO A 16 7.86 -14.09 -5.02
CA PRO A 16 7.48 -14.78 -3.78
C PRO A 16 6.92 -13.85 -2.69
N GLN A 17 7.41 -12.62 -2.61
CA GLN A 17 6.91 -11.62 -1.65
C GLN A 17 5.46 -11.22 -1.94
N ASP A 18 5.08 -11.00 -3.19
CA ASP A 18 3.73 -10.59 -3.58
C ASP A 18 2.68 -11.69 -3.32
N ARG A 19 3.13 -12.95 -3.25
CA ARG A 19 2.27 -14.12 -2.99
C ARG A 19 2.00 -14.35 -1.50
N GLN A 20 2.63 -13.59 -0.61
CA GLN A 20 2.38 -13.69 0.82
C GLN A 20 0.96 -13.22 1.17
N ARG A 21 0.49 -13.63 2.36
CA ARG A 21 -0.80 -13.16 2.87
C ARG A 21 -0.81 -11.64 2.92
N PHE A 22 -1.82 -11.03 2.31
CA PHE A 22 -2.01 -9.60 2.34
C PHE A 22 -2.23 -9.11 3.78
N GLN A 23 -1.35 -8.21 4.23
CA GLN A 23 -1.44 -7.51 5.50
C GLN A 23 -1.45 -6.01 5.20
N PRO A 24 -2.62 -5.37 5.04
CA PRO A 24 -2.69 -3.96 4.67
C PRO A 24 -2.07 -3.09 5.76
N HIS A 25 -1.03 -2.34 5.41
CA HIS A 25 -0.39 -1.37 6.28
C HIS A 25 0.15 -0.20 5.44
N ILE A 26 0.28 0.96 6.07
CA ILE A 26 0.98 2.11 5.50
C ILE A 26 2.38 2.13 6.11
N VAL A 27 3.39 2.12 5.24
CA VAL A 27 4.79 2.29 5.68
C VAL A 27 5.00 3.76 6.02
N VAL A 28 5.21 4.06 7.30
CA VAL A 28 5.52 5.43 7.77
C VAL A 28 7.01 5.74 7.60
N GLN A 29 7.87 4.75 7.83
CA GLN A 29 9.32 4.90 7.73
C GLN A 29 9.93 3.59 7.23
N ASN A 30 10.87 3.67 6.30
CA ASN A 30 11.67 2.53 5.84
C ASN A 30 13.13 2.95 5.64
N LYS A 31 14.02 1.96 5.50
CA LYS A 31 15.45 2.15 5.17
C LYS A 31 16.25 3.01 6.17
N VAL A 32 15.80 3.12 7.42
CA VAL A 32 16.56 3.74 8.51
C VAL A 32 17.29 2.67 9.32
N ASP A 33 18.34 3.07 10.04
CA ASP A 33 18.98 2.21 11.02
C ASP A 33 18.09 1.95 12.26
N ALA A 34 18.46 0.94 13.05
CA ALA A 34 17.69 0.49 14.19
C ALA A 34 17.63 1.50 15.36
N GLU A 35 18.64 2.38 15.49
CA GLU A 35 18.63 3.42 16.52
C GLU A 35 17.61 4.49 16.18
N THR A 36 17.64 4.98 14.94
CA THR A 36 16.68 5.94 14.39
C THR A 36 15.26 5.40 14.51
N ALA A 37 15.01 4.15 14.08
CA ALA A 37 13.68 3.55 14.18
C ALA A 37 13.15 3.50 15.61
N ARG A 38 13.97 3.08 16.60
CA ARG A 38 13.57 3.03 18.01
C ARG A 38 13.29 4.41 18.58
N ARG A 39 14.10 5.41 18.22
CA ARG A 39 13.93 6.78 18.68
C ARG A 39 12.63 7.41 18.16
N THR A 40 12.27 7.18 16.89
CA THR A 40 11.09 7.81 16.26
C THR A 40 9.80 7.04 16.45
N LEU A 41 9.86 5.77 16.89
CA LEU A 41 8.66 4.94 17.07
C LEU A 41 7.60 5.57 18.01
N PRO A 42 7.94 6.15 19.18
CA PRO A 42 6.95 6.78 20.05
C PRO A 42 6.20 7.94 19.37
N GLU A 43 6.89 8.71 18.53
CA GLU A 43 6.29 9.82 17.78
C GLU A 43 5.28 9.30 16.76
N VAL A 44 5.63 8.23 16.03
CA VAL A 44 4.72 7.58 15.08
C VAL A 44 3.50 6.99 15.79
N GLN A 45 3.69 6.39 16.97
CA GLN A 45 2.59 5.80 17.76
C GLN A 45 1.67 6.84 18.39
N ALA A 46 2.14 8.07 18.62
CA ALA A 46 1.33 9.16 19.15
C ALA A 46 0.37 9.76 18.10
N VAL A 47 0.57 9.47 16.81
CA VAL A 47 -0.30 9.97 15.75
C VAL A 47 -1.67 9.32 15.83
N SER A 48 -2.71 10.12 16.05
CA SER A 48 -4.09 9.69 15.89
C SER A 48 -4.44 9.64 14.41
N LEU A 49 -4.80 8.47 13.90
CA LEU A 49 -5.25 8.27 12.53
C LEU A 49 -6.77 8.25 12.49
N VAL A 50 -7.34 8.95 11.50
CA VAL A 50 -8.75 8.78 11.14
C VAL A 50 -8.83 7.56 10.23
N GLU A 51 -9.85 6.73 10.42
CA GLU A 51 -10.09 5.59 9.55
C GLU A 51 -10.32 6.10 8.10
N PRO A 52 -9.46 5.71 7.14
CA PRO A 52 -9.57 6.22 5.79
C PRO A 52 -10.71 5.53 5.04
N HIS A 53 -11.45 6.30 4.26
CA HIS A 53 -12.37 5.76 3.28
C HIS A 53 -11.68 5.65 1.92
N ALA A 54 -11.53 4.42 1.41
CA ALA A 54 -10.92 4.19 0.11
C ALA A 54 -11.92 4.52 -1.02
N VAL A 55 -11.55 5.45 -1.90
CA VAL A 55 -12.37 5.89 -3.05
C VAL A 55 -11.96 5.27 -4.38
N GLY A 56 -10.88 4.47 -4.39
CA GLY A 56 -10.32 3.87 -5.59
C GLY A 56 -8.89 3.38 -5.37
N PHE A 57 -8.20 3.10 -6.47
CA PHE A 57 -6.77 2.80 -6.49
C PHE A 57 -6.07 3.43 -7.68
N THR A 58 -4.75 3.57 -7.60
CA THR A 58 -3.92 4.21 -8.63
C THR A 58 -2.85 3.23 -9.08
N LEU A 59 -2.61 3.15 -10.39
CA LEU A 59 -1.48 2.44 -10.95
C LEU A 59 -0.26 3.35 -10.97
N TRP A 60 0.83 2.85 -10.40
CA TRP A 60 2.11 3.54 -10.35
C TRP A 60 3.20 2.73 -11.04
N ARG A 61 4.11 3.42 -11.72
CA ARG A 61 5.34 2.83 -12.23
C ARG A 61 6.50 3.18 -11.31
N TYR A 62 7.19 2.17 -10.82
CA TYR A 62 8.40 2.36 -10.03
C TYR A 62 9.59 2.63 -10.94
N LEU A 63 10.31 3.72 -10.69
CA LEU A 63 11.45 4.19 -11.49
C LEU A 63 12.78 4.06 -10.73
N GLY A 64 12.90 3.07 -9.82
CA GLY A 64 14.12 2.84 -9.04
C GLY A 64 14.26 3.75 -7.80
N GLY A 65 13.18 4.40 -7.38
CA GLY A 65 13.14 5.30 -6.22
C GLY A 65 11.94 6.23 -6.32
N PRO A 66 11.87 7.08 -7.36
CA PRO A 66 10.66 7.82 -7.67
C PRO A 66 9.57 6.91 -8.25
N TRP A 67 8.35 7.43 -8.20
CA TRP A 67 7.16 6.77 -8.74
C TRP A 67 6.49 7.70 -9.73
N GLU A 68 6.12 7.17 -10.88
CA GLU A 68 5.33 7.86 -11.89
C GLU A 68 3.88 7.41 -11.77
N ARG A 69 2.95 8.36 -11.66
CA ARG A 69 1.51 8.09 -11.65
C ARG A 69 1.06 7.80 -13.07
N LEU A 70 0.46 6.64 -13.33
CA LEU A 70 0.00 6.26 -14.66
C LEU A 70 -1.51 6.48 -14.85
N SER A 71 -2.32 5.96 -13.93
CA SER A 71 -3.77 6.02 -14.05
C SER A 71 -4.48 5.85 -12.71
N ASP A 72 -5.68 6.41 -12.60
CA ASP A 72 -6.56 6.28 -11.44
C ASP A 72 -7.81 5.48 -11.78
N TYR A 73 -8.22 4.63 -10.85
CA TYR A 73 -9.39 3.76 -10.94
C TYR A 73 -10.30 4.04 -9.74
N PRO A 74 -11.27 4.96 -9.88
CA PRO A 74 -12.24 5.21 -8.82
C PRO A 74 -13.11 3.97 -8.60
N PHE A 75 -13.47 3.69 -7.35
CA PHE A 75 -14.52 2.73 -7.06
C PHE A 75 -15.87 3.34 -7.44
N ASP A 76 -16.73 2.51 -8.02
CA ASP A 76 -18.11 2.91 -8.28
C ASP A 76 -18.85 3.02 -6.94
N PRO A 77 -19.26 4.23 -6.52
CA PRO A 77 -19.92 4.42 -5.23
C PRO A 77 -21.30 3.74 -5.19
N THR A 78 -21.87 3.39 -6.34
CA THR A 78 -23.18 2.72 -6.44
C THR A 78 -23.11 1.20 -6.28
N ARG A 79 -21.91 0.61 -6.31
CA ARG A 79 -21.67 -0.85 -6.19
C ARG A 79 -21.15 -1.28 -4.81
N LEU A 80 -21.03 -0.35 -3.86
CA LEU A 80 -20.69 -0.66 -2.47
C LEU A 80 -21.95 -1.17 -1.74
N ARG A 81 -22.23 -2.46 -1.86
CA ARG A 81 -23.16 -3.21 -1.00
C ARG A 81 -22.44 -4.40 -0.39
#